data_AF-A0A524MH14-F1
#
_entry.id   AF-A0A524MH14-F1
#
_cell.length_a   1.000
_cell.length_b   1.000
_cell.length_c   1.000
_cell.angle_alpha   90.00
_cell.angle_beta   90.00
_cell.angle_gamma   90.00
#
_symmetry.space_group_name_H-M   'P 1'
#
loop_
_entity.id
_entity.type
_entity.pdbx_description
1 polymer ?
#
loop_
_entity_poly.entity_id
_entity_poly.type
_entity_poly.pdbx_seq_one_letter_code
_entity_poly.pdbx_strand_id
1 'polypeptide(L)'
;MRSQRNRSRWSAESSRAASRGTLTMVGLMGAILIATAVSGLSFLYLWQGNRIQALTATHEDAREQLESAQEINHILRVRIDEAFSLERIARIAREQLGMSEPTIIHYVPKPPADS
;
A
#
# COMPACT_ATOMS: atom_id res chain seq x y z
N MET A 1 73.79 45.45 -14.92
CA MET A 1 72.33 45.78 -14.90
C MET A 1 71.47 44.82 -15.74
N ARG A 2 71.57 43.48 -15.57
CA ARG A 2 70.75 42.47 -16.30
C ARG A 2 69.76 41.68 -15.42
N SER A 3 69.83 41.83 -14.10
CA SER A 3 69.08 41.00 -13.12
C SER A 3 67.61 41.44 -12.92
N GLN A 4 67.27 42.72 -13.15
CA GLN A 4 65.90 43.20 -12.91
C GLN A 4 64.88 42.77 -13.98
N ARG A 5 65.32 42.46 -15.22
CA ARG A 5 64.40 42.16 -16.32
C ARG A 5 63.75 40.77 -16.22
N ASN A 6 64.30 39.87 -15.42
CA ASN A 6 63.77 38.51 -15.30
C ASN A 6 62.66 38.41 -14.26
N ARG A 7 62.62 39.27 -13.22
CA ARG A 7 61.62 39.17 -12.14
C ARG A 7 60.19 39.50 -12.56
N SER A 8 60.00 40.40 -13.53
CA SER A 8 58.65 40.80 -14.00
C SER A 8 57.95 39.73 -14.85
N ARG A 9 58.70 38.76 -15.38
CA ARG A 9 58.14 37.71 -16.24
C ARG A 9 57.48 36.59 -15.41
N TRP A 10 58.09 36.22 -14.27
CA TRP A 10 57.58 35.20 -13.36
C TRP A 10 56.31 35.64 -12.59
N SER A 11 56.11 36.93 -12.35
CA SER A 11 54.90 37.44 -11.68
C SER A 11 53.66 37.45 -12.59
N ALA A 12 53.85 37.56 -13.91
CA ALA A 12 52.75 37.60 -14.87
C ALA A 12 52.15 36.21 -15.16
N GLU A 13 52.96 35.15 -15.09
CA GLU A 13 52.51 33.77 -15.31
C GLU A 13 51.75 33.19 -14.11
N SER A 14 52.18 33.48 -12.88
CA SER A 14 51.46 33.06 -11.67
C SER A 14 50.05 33.65 -11.58
N SER A 15 49.88 34.90 -12.03
CA SER A 15 48.60 35.60 -12.03
C SER A 15 47.58 35.01 -13.01
N ARG A 16 48.05 34.41 -14.12
CA ARG A 16 47.19 33.77 -15.14
C ARG A 16 46.80 32.33 -14.78
N ALA A 17 47.61 31.65 -13.96
CA ALA A 17 47.29 30.31 -13.45
C ALA A 17 46.23 30.37 -12.33
N ALA A 18 46.29 31.39 -11.47
CA ALA A 18 45.35 31.57 -10.36
C ALA A 18 43.90 31.88 -10.81
N SER A 19 43.73 32.60 -11.93
CA SER A 19 42.40 32.95 -12.46
C SER A 19 41.69 31.80 -13.20
N ARG A 20 42.46 30.84 -13.75
CA ARG A 20 41.87 29.64 -14.38
C ARG A 20 41.35 28.64 -13.35
N GLY A 21 42.05 28.48 -12.22
CA GLY A 21 41.64 27.56 -11.14
C GLY A 21 40.34 27.97 -10.43
N THR A 22 40.05 29.26 -10.35
CA THR A 22 38.83 29.78 -9.70
C THR A 22 37.58 29.54 -10.55
N LEU A 23 37.66 29.71 -11.87
CA LEU A 23 36.55 29.40 -12.78
C LEU A 23 36.20 27.90 -12.79
N THR A 24 37.20 27.02 -12.71
CA THR A 24 36.97 25.57 -12.60
C THR A 24 36.38 25.18 -11.25
N MET A 25 36.76 25.84 -10.15
CA MET A 25 36.20 25.58 -8.82
C MET A 25 34.73 26.00 -8.73
N VAL A 26 34.37 27.16 -9.27
CA VAL A 26 32.98 27.65 -9.27
C VAL A 26 32.08 26.74 -10.10
N GLY A 27 32.54 26.29 -11.27
CA GLY A 27 31.81 25.32 -12.08
C GLY A 27 31.58 23.99 -11.36
N LEU A 28 32.60 23.50 -10.63
CA LEU A 28 32.53 22.24 -9.89
C LEU A 28 31.56 22.34 -8.69
N MET A 29 31.57 23.45 -7.95
CA MET A 29 30.58 23.68 -6.88
C MET A 29 29.15 23.79 -7.43
N GLY A 30 28.96 24.44 -8.57
CA GLY A 30 27.66 24.51 -9.25
C GLY A 30 27.15 23.13 -9.66
N ALA A 31 28.03 22.30 -10.24
CA ALA A 31 27.69 20.93 -10.62
C ALA A 31 27.31 20.06 -9.41
N ILE A 32 28.03 20.20 -8.29
CA ILE A 32 27.71 19.48 -7.05
C ILE A 32 26.34 19.91 -6.51
N LEU A 33 26.03 21.21 -6.50
CA LEU A 33 24.74 21.72 -6.07
C LEU A 33 23.59 21.16 -6.91
N ILE A 34 23.74 21.17 -8.24
CA ILE A 34 22.74 20.62 -9.16
C ILE A 34 22.59 19.11 -8.94
N ALA A 35 23.70 18.37 -8.85
CA ALA A 35 23.67 16.94 -8.61
C ALA A 35 22.98 16.58 -7.28
N THR A 36 23.24 17.35 -6.22
CA THR A 36 22.60 17.17 -4.92
C THR A 36 21.11 17.48 -4.97
N ALA A 37 20.72 18.55 -5.66
CA ALA A 37 19.32 18.91 -5.85
C ALA A 37 18.55 17.83 -6.63
N VAL A 38 19.11 17.34 -7.73
CA VAL A 38 18.51 16.26 -8.53
C VAL A 38 18.41 14.96 -7.74
N SER A 39 19.46 14.61 -6.99
CA SER A 39 19.46 13.42 -6.12
C SER A 39 18.42 13.53 -5.01
N GLY A 40 18.32 14.68 -4.35
CA GLY A 40 17.32 14.93 -3.31
C GLY A 40 15.89 14.88 -3.84
N LEU A 41 15.66 15.46 -5.02
CA LEU A 41 14.35 15.44 -5.67
C LEU A 41 13.94 14.02 -6.08
N SER A 42 14.89 13.25 -6.61
CA SER A 42 14.66 11.84 -6.97
C SER A 42 14.36 10.98 -5.74
N PHE A 43 15.07 11.20 -4.64
CA PHE A 43 14.80 10.53 -3.36
C PHE A 43 13.41 10.86 -2.81
N LEU A 44 13.03 12.14 -2.82
CA LEU A 44 11.69 12.59 -2.41
C LEU A 44 10.60 11.97 -3.28
N TYR A 45 10.83 11.88 -4.59
CA TYR A 45 9.88 11.27 -5.52
C TYR A 45 9.67 9.78 -5.22
N LEU A 46 10.74 9.02 -5.00
CA LEU A 46 10.66 7.62 -4.59
C LEU A 46 9.98 7.45 -3.23
N TRP A 47 10.27 8.34 -2.28
CA TRP A 47 9.64 8.33 -0.96
C TRP A 47 8.13 8.57 -1.04
N GLN A 48 7.70 9.54 -1.85
CA GLN A 48 6.29 9.80 -2.11
C GLN A 48 5.61 8.61 -2.79
N GLY A 49 6.25 8.02 -3.79
CA GLY A 49 5.75 6.82 -4.47
C GLY A 49 5.51 5.66 -3.50
N ASN A 50 6.45 5.42 -2.58
CA ASN A 50 6.33 4.35 -1.59
C ASN A 50 5.20 4.63 -0.57
N ARG A 51 4.99 5.89 -0.19
CA ARG A 51 3.87 6.31 0.67
C ARG A 51 2.51 6.13 0.00
N ILE A 52 2.41 6.42 -1.29
CA ILE A 52 1.17 6.25 -2.06
C ILE A 52 0.82 4.77 -2.19
N GLN A 53 1.80 3.91 -2.48
CA GLN A 53 1.57 2.45 -2.55
C GLN A 53 1.12 1.89 -1.20
N ALA A 54 1.70 2.35 -0.09
CA ALA A 54 1.28 1.96 1.25
C ALA A 54 -0.18 2.37 1.52
N LEU A 55 -0.59 3.57 1.10
CA LEU A 55 -1.99 4.01 1.24
C LEU A 55 -2.96 3.19 0.39
N THR A 56 -2.60 2.88 -0.85
CA THR A 56 -3.43 2.07 -1.74
C THR A 56 -3.60 0.65 -1.21
N ALA A 57 -2.53 0.03 -0.71
CA ALA A 57 -2.60 -1.30 -0.11
C ALA A 57 -3.53 -1.32 1.12
N THR A 58 -3.45 -0.31 1.99
CA THR A 58 -4.36 -0.22 3.16
C THR A 58 -5.81 0.01 2.77
N HIS A 59 -6.06 0.70 1.66
CA HIS A 59 -7.42 0.92 1.17
C HIS A 59 -8.04 -0.35 0.59
N GLU A 60 -7.25 -1.13 -0.15
CA GLU A 60 -7.72 -2.39 -0.73
C GLU A 60 -7.98 -3.43 0.36
N ASP A 61 -7.09 -3.56 1.33
CA ASP A 61 -7.26 -4.45 2.49
C ASP A 61 -8.49 -4.07 3.34
N ALA A 62 -8.69 -2.77 3.61
CA ALA A 62 -9.86 -2.32 4.33
C ALA A 62 -11.17 -2.57 3.56
N ARG A 63 -11.13 -2.51 2.23
CA ARG A 63 -12.29 -2.78 1.37
C ARG A 63 -12.62 -4.27 1.35
N GLU A 64 -11.61 -5.13 1.22
CA GLU A 64 -11.77 -6.59 1.28
C GLU A 64 -12.33 -7.04 2.63
N GLN A 65 -11.84 -6.47 3.73
CA GLN A 65 -12.37 -6.75 5.07
C GLN A 65 -13.84 -6.31 5.22
N LEU A 66 -14.22 -5.17 4.64
CA LEU A 66 -15.59 -4.68 4.68
C LEU A 66 -16.53 -5.60 3.88
N GLU A 67 -16.11 -6.05 2.71
CA GLU A 67 -16.88 -6.99 1.88
C GLU A 67 -17.06 -8.35 2.60
N SER A 68 -15.98 -8.88 3.18
CA SER A 68 -16.03 -10.10 4.00
C SER A 68 -16.99 -9.96 5.19
N ALA A 69 -16.92 -8.85 5.91
CA ALA A 69 -17.83 -8.59 7.04
C ALA A 69 -19.29 -8.48 6.60
N GLN A 70 -19.56 -7.88 5.43
CA GLN A 70 -20.91 -7.79 4.87
C GLN A 70 -21.47 -9.15 4.47
N GLU A 71 -20.65 -10.00 3.85
CA GLU A 71 -21.04 -11.37 3.49
C GLU A 71 -21.38 -12.19 4.74
N ILE A 72 -20.53 -12.14 5.76
CA ILE A 72 -20.77 -12.79 7.05
C ILE A 72 -22.07 -12.28 7.67
N ASN A 73 -22.32 -10.96 7.64
CA ASN A 73 -23.56 -10.39 8.16
C ASN A 73 -24.79 -10.89 7.40
N HIS A 74 -24.70 -11.00 6.08
CA HIS A 74 -25.77 -11.52 5.25
C HIS A 74 -26.08 -12.98 5.59
N ILE A 75 -25.06 -13.83 5.68
CA ILE A 75 -25.21 -15.24 6.07
C ILE A 75 -25.86 -15.35 7.46
N LEU A 76 -25.39 -14.57 8.43
CA LEU A 76 -25.95 -14.55 9.79
C LEU A 76 -27.43 -14.15 9.78
N ARG A 77 -27.82 -13.13 9.00
CA ARG A 77 -29.23 -12.74 8.87
C ARG A 77 -30.09 -13.87 8.32
N VAL A 78 -29.63 -14.53 7.26
CA VAL A 78 -30.34 -15.68 6.68
C VAL A 78 -30.50 -16.79 7.72
N ARG A 79 -29.45 -17.11 8.48
CA ARG A 79 -29.50 -18.13 9.55
C ARG A 79 -30.47 -17.77 10.68
N ILE A 80 -30.53 -16.49 11.06
CA ILE A 80 -31.45 -16.00 12.06
C ILE A 80 -32.89 -16.13 11.57
N ASP A 81 -33.16 -15.74 10.32
CA ASP A 81 -34.49 -15.85 9.72
C ASP A 81 -34.93 -17.32 9.58
N GLU A 82 -34.02 -18.22 9.19
CA GLU A 82 -34.25 -19.67 9.18
C GLU A 82 -34.62 -20.19 10.57
N ALA A 83 -33.87 -19.80 11.61
CA ALA A 83 -34.11 -20.23 12.98
C ALA A 83 -35.49 -19.76 13.50
N PHE A 84 -35.84 -18.49 13.25
CA PHE A 84 -37.16 -17.96 13.64
C PHE A 84 -38.31 -18.56 12.84
N SER A 85 -38.07 -18.90 11.57
CA SER A 85 -39.05 -19.64 10.74
C SER A 85 -39.31 -21.04 11.32
N LEU A 86 -38.26 -21.77 11.68
CA LEU A 86 -38.38 -23.09 12.31
C LEU A 86 -39.11 -23.03 13.65
N GLU A 87 -38.77 -22.04 14.49
CA GLU A 87 -39.43 -21.84 15.77
C GLU A 87 -40.93 -21.51 15.58
N ARG A 88 -41.26 -20.66 14.60
CA ARG A 88 -42.65 -20.33 14.25
C ARG A 88 -43.40 -21.58 13.76
N ILE A 89 -42.81 -22.38 12.88
CA ILE A 89 -43.42 -23.63 12.38
C ILE A 89 -43.65 -24.61 13.54
N ALA A 90 -42.65 -24.79 14.41
CA ALA A 90 -42.75 -25.66 15.57
C ALA A 90 -43.88 -25.24 16.52
N ARG A 91 -44.03 -23.94 16.76
CA ARG A 91 -45.14 -23.40 17.56
C ARG A 91 -46.50 -23.68 16.93
N ILE A 92 -46.68 -23.40 15.63
CA ILE A 92 -47.94 -23.68 14.93
C ILE A 92 -48.26 -25.19 14.97
N ALA A 93 -47.26 -26.05 14.78
CA ALA A 93 -47.45 -27.51 14.84
C ALA A 93 -47.88 -28.00 16.23
N ARG A 94 -47.34 -27.43 17.32
CA ARG A 94 -47.78 -27.76 18.68
C ARG A 94 -49.18 -27.21 18.99
N GLU A 95 -49.42 -25.93 18.71
CA GLU A 95 -50.63 -25.23 19.15
C GLU A 95 -51.86 -25.57 18.30
N GLN A 96 -51.71 -25.70 16.98
CA GLN A 96 -52.84 -25.91 16.07
C GLN A 96 -53.00 -27.36 15.64
N LEU A 97 -51.90 -28.11 15.53
CA LEU A 97 -51.92 -29.51 15.06
C LEU A 97 -51.75 -30.53 16.20
N GLY A 98 -51.54 -30.07 17.44
CA GLY A 98 -51.38 -30.96 18.60
C GLY A 98 -50.17 -31.89 18.51
N MET A 99 -49.20 -31.59 17.64
CA MET A 99 -48.03 -32.45 17.43
C MET A 99 -47.04 -32.31 18.60
N SER A 100 -46.67 -33.43 19.23
CA SER A 100 -45.58 -33.49 20.20
C SER A 100 -44.23 -33.48 19.49
N GLU A 101 -43.22 -32.89 20.13
CA GLU A 101 -41.87 -32.77 19.57
C GLU A 101 -41.28 -34.16 19.21
N PRO A 102 -40.81 -34.36 17.97
CA PRO A 102 -40.34 -35.67 17.52
C PRO A 102 -39.09 -36.08 18.29
N THR A 103 -39.21 -37.12 19.13
CA THR A 103 -38.12 -37.61 19.98
C THR A 103 -37.12 -38.50 19.21
N ILE A 104 -37.49 -38.97 18.01
CA ILE A 104 -36.70 -39.91 17.21
C ILE A 104 -36.75 -39.50 15.73
N ILE A 105 -35.59 -39.16 15.16
CA ILE A 105 -35.43 -38.81 13.74
C ILE A 105 -34.84 -40.03 13.02
N HIS A 106 -35.63 -40.70 12.19
CA HIS A 106 -35.15 -41.77 11.31
C HIS A 106 -34.74 -41.19 9.96
N TYR A 107 -33.44 -41.20 9.67
CA TYR A 107 -32.93 -40.86 8.34
C TYR A 107 -33.12 -42.05 7.40
N VAL A 108 -33.94 -41.88 6.37
CA VAL A 108 -34.11 -42.88 5.32
C VAL A 108 -32.99 -42.69 4.29
N PRO A 109 -32.21 -43.73 3.97
CA PRO A 109 -31.17 -43.63 2.95
C PRO A 109 -31.80 -43.36 1.58
N LYS A 110 -31.30 -42.32 0.90
CA LYS A 110 -31.74 -41.96 -0.44
C LYS A 110 -31.28 -43.06 -1.42
N PRO A 111 -32.15 -43.58 -2.30
CA PRO A 111 -31.75 -44.55 -3.31
C PRO A 111 -30.66 -43.95 -4.21
N PRO A 112 -29.68 -44.76 -4.65
CA PRO A 112 -28.62 -44.29 -5.52
C PRO A 112 -29.23 -43.70 -6.80
N ALA A 113 -28.72 -42.54 -7.22
CA ALA A 113 -29.12 -41.96 -8.49
C ALA A 113 -28.57 -42.85 -9.60
N ASP A 114 -29.46 -43.58 -10.26
CA ASP A 114 -29.13 -44.45 -11.38
C ASP A 114 -28.35 -43.63 -12.45
N SER A 115 -27.24 -44.22 -12.92
CA SER A 115 -26.29 -43.67 -13.89
C SER A 115 -26.71 -43.96 -15.31
#